data_AF-A0A1J0U1L7-F1
#
_entry.id   AF-A0A1J0U1L7-F1
#
_cell.length_a   1.000
_cell.length_b   1.000
_cell.length_c   1.000
_cell.angle_alpha   90.00
_cell.angle_beta   90.00
_cell.angle_gamma   90.00
#
_symmetry.space_group_name_H-M   'P 1'
#
loop_
_entity.id
_entity.type
_entity.pdbx_description
1 polymer ?
#
loop_
_entity_poly.entity_id
_entity_poly.type
_entity_poly.pdbx_seq_one_letter_code
_entity_poly.pdbx_strand_id
1 'polypeptide(L)'
;MDRYITECYNIHLDQKQIVKNLSIFIHGIELDLVAYEKCIINLNNLLIKRNINLKVNWDIVFGDSLKEEKYDNKMDYVVGNPPYIRIHDLESINYKKFAFANKGMTDLFIIFYEISLKMLNSNGKLIYITPNSYFTSTAGEKLRHFIYSNKKINTIVNLKHFNPFENVTTYTTITLLNNSLNNSIYYFEYDKNKKIPKKIAKLNYSDFYINKQFYFSTKNSLNKFRKIMLTEFNRDIHIKNGVSSNLDSFFLIKIIMVNILLMQ
;
A
#
# COMPACT_ATOMS: atom_id res chain seq x y z
N MET A 1 7.70 15.16 -10.75
CA MET A 1 8.22 15.89 -11.94
C MET A 1 8.74 17.28 -11.60
N ASP A 2 7.96 18.15 -10.97
CA ASP A 2 8.40 19.53 -10.64
C ASP A 2 9.76 19.59 -9.93
N ARG A 3 9.95 18.77 -8.88
CA ARG A 3 11.24 18.62 -8.18
C ARG A 3 12.35 18.09 -9.09
N TYR A 4 12.05 17.17 -10.00
CA TYR A 4 13.03 16.63 -10.94
C TYR A 4 13.55 17.73 -11.88
N ILE A 5 12.66 18.59 -12.39
CA ILE A 5 13.05 19.74 -13.21
C ILE A 5 13.92 20.70 -12.40
N THR A 6 13.55 20.99 -11.14
CA THR A 6 14.39 21.80 -10.23
C THR A 6 15.79 21.21 -10.09
N GLU A 7 15.91 19.91 -9.84
CA GLU A 7 17.23 19.27 -9.71
C GLU A 7 18.02 19.28 -11.02
N CYS A 8 17.36 19.15 -12.18
CA CYS A 8 18.03 19.27 -13.48
C CYS A 8 18.66 20.66 -13.66
N TYR A 9 17.97 21.73 -13.22
CA TYR A 9 18.54 23.07 -13.24
C TYR A 9 19.69 23.24 -12.24
N ASN A 10 19.59 22.63 -11.05
CA ASN A 10 20.66 22.67 -10.04
C ASN A 10 21.97 22.06 -10.55
N ILE A 11 21.89 21.03 -11.41
CA ILE A 11 23.05 20.42 -12.05
C ILE A 11 23.34 21.01 -13.44
N HIS A 12 22.76 22.18 -13.76
CA HIS A 12 23.00 22.96 -14.97
C HIS A 12 22.65 22.26 -16.30
N LEU A 13 21.62 21.39 -16.34
CA LEU A 13 21.11 20.87 -17.60
C LEU A 13 20.40 21.96 -18.41
N ASP A 14 20.61 21.95 -19.72
CA ASP A 14 19.87 22.82 -20.63
C ASP A 14 18.44 22.29 -20.92
N GLN A 15 17.58 23.12 -21.53
CA GLN A 15 16.20 22.73 -21.81
C GLN A 15 16.09 21.53 -22.76
N LYS A 16 17.01 21.36 -23.71
CA LYS A 16 16.98 20.23 -24.66
C LYS A 16 17.28 18.92 -23.94
N GLN A 17 18.26 18.93 -23.04
CA GLN A 17 18.60 17.80 -22.17
C GLN A 17 17.45 17.46 -21.23
N ILE A 18 16.83 18.47 -20.60
CA ILE A 18 15.66 18.27 -19.73
C ILE A 18 14.52 17.60 -20.49
N VAL A 19 14.15 18.13 -21.66
CA VAL A 19 13.07 17.57 -22.50
C VAL A 19 13.38 16.13 -22.93
N LYS A 20 14.60 15.86 -23.38
CA LYS A 20 15.04 14.51 -23.73
C LYS A 20 14.89 13.57 -22.53
N ASN A 21 15.37 13.96 -21.36
CA ASN A 21 15.28 13.14 -20.15
C ASN A 21 13.82 12.88 -19.75
N LEU A 22 12.96 13.90 -19.82
CA LEU A 22 11.53 13.75 -19.51
C LEU A 22 10.84 12.75 -20.44
N SER A 23 11.19 12.75 -21.74
CA SER A 23 10.66 11.75 -22.69
C SER A 23 11.18 10.32 -22.48
N ILE A 24 12.34 10.17 -21.83
CA ILE A 24 12.98 8.85 -21.64
C ILE A 24 12.63 8.24 -20.30
N PHE A 25 12.51 9.05 -19.23
CA PHE A 25 12.43 8.54 -17.85
C PHE A 25 11.04 8.66 -17.22
N ILE A 26 10.11 9.35 -17.86
CA ILE A 26 8.76 9.53 -17.32
C ILE A 26 7.78 8.74 -18.18
N HIS A 27 7.19 7.73 -17.54
CA HIS A 27 6.20 6.86 -18.14
C HIS A 27 4.89 6.91 -17.35
N GLY A 28 3.78 6.62 -18.01
CA GLY A 28 2.48 6.50 -17.37
C GLY A 28 1.54 5.57 -18.12
N ILE A 29 0.54 5.04 -17.42
CA ILE A 29 -0.58 4.29 -18.00
C ILE A 29 -1.84 4.84 -17.36
N GLU A 30 -2.82 5.21 -18.17
CA GLU A 30 -4.12 5.69 -17.71
C GLU A 30 -5.22 5.10 -18.58
N LEU A 31 -6.25 4.53 -17.93
CA LEU A 31 -7.35 3.83 -18.58
C LEU A 31 -8.51 4.79 -18.90
N ASP A 32 -8.70 5.84 -18.11
CA ASP A 32 -9.76 6.82 -18.32
C ASP A 32 -9.31 7.92 -19.28
N LEU A 33 -10.05 8.13 -20.38
CA LEU A 33 -9.66 9.07 -21.44
C LEU A 33 -9.57 10.50 -20.91
N VAL A 34 -10.50 10.90 -20.05
CA VAL A 34 -10.55 12.25 -19.50
C VAL A 34 -9.36 12.49 -18.57
N ALA A 35 -9.03 11.52 -17.72
CA ALA A 35 -7.86 11.57 -16.84
C ALA A 35 -6.55 11.57 -17.63
N TYR A 36 -6.47 10.78 -18.71
CA TYR A 36 -5.32 10.73 -19.61
C TYR A 36 -5.05 12.09 -20.24
N GLU A 37 -6.07 12.71 -20.84
CA GLU A 37 -5.97 14.03 -21.46
C GLU A 37 -5.59 15.10 -20.43
N LYS A 38 -6.24 15.09 -19.26
CA LYS A 38 -5.91 15.99 -18.15
C LYS A 38 -4.46 15.81 -17.69
N CYS A 39 -3.96 14.58 -17.66
CA CYS A 39 -2.57 14.30 -17.29
C CYS A 39 -1.62 14.99 -18.26
N ILE A 40 -1.79 14.80 -19.58
CA ILE A 40 -0.97 15.44 -20.61
C ILE A 40 -1.03 16.98 -20.50
N ILE A 41 -2.23 17.55 -20.30
CA ILE A 41 -2.41 19.00 -20.12
C ILE A 41 -1.63 19.49 -18.89
N ASN A 42 -1.75 18.80 -17.75
CA ASN A 42 -1.05 19.16 -16.52
C ASN A 42 0.47 19.07 -16.66
N LEU A 43 0.97 18.05 -17.36
CA LEU A 43 2.39 17.91 -17.67
C LEU A 43 2.90 19.08 -18.53
N ASN A 44 2.16 19.46 -19.57
CA ASN A 44 2.52 20.59 -20.43
C ASN A 44 2.45 21.93 -19.67
N ASN A 45 1.42 22.14 -18.83
CA ASN A 45 1.30 23.33 -17.99
C ASN A 45 2.47 23.47 -17.00
N LEU A 46 2.98 22.34 -16.48
CA LEU A 46 4.16 22.33 -15.64
C LEU A 46 5.41 22.80 -16.37
N LEU A 47 5.59 22.41 -17.65
CA LEU A 47 6.71 22.88 -18.48
C LEU A 47 6.66 24.40 -18.67
N ILE A 48 5.47 24.93 -18.99
CA ILE A 48 5.24 26.39 -19.15
C ILE A 48 5.58 27.12 -17.85
N LYS A 49 5.09 26.63 -16.70
CA LYS A 49 5.39 27.20 -15.39
C LYS A 49 6.90 27.22 -15.07
N ARG A 50 7.67 26.31 -15.66
CA ARG A 50 9.12 26.19 -15.52
C ARG A 50 9.90 26.87 -16.64
N ASN A 51 9.25 27.68 -17.48
CA ASN A 51 9.84 28.39 -18.62
C ASN A 51 10.52 27.46 -19.64
N ILE A 52 10.02 26.22 -19.79
CA ILE A 52 10.46 25.27 -20.81
C ILE A 52 9.53 25.40 -22.01
N ASN A 53 10.05 25.96 -23.11
CA ASN A 53 9.27 26.27 -24.32
C ASN A 53 9.37 25.18 -25.40
N LEU A 54 9.86 24.00 -25.04
CA LEU A 54 10.07 22.87 -25.94
C LEU A 54 9.01 21.79 -25.69
N LYS A 55 8.57 21.12 -26.77
CA LYS A 55 7.61 20.02 -26.69
C LYS A 55 8.29 18.74 -26.21
N VAL A 56 7.71 18.09 -25.21
CA VAL A 56 8.09 16.74 -24.77
C VAL A 56 7.22 15.71 -25.50
N ASN A 57 7.83 14.65 -26.01
CA ASN A 57 7.11 13.46 -26.44
C ASN A 57 6.87 12.57 -25.22
N TRP A 58 5.73 12.74 -24.56
CA TRP A 58 5.42 12.03 -23.33
C TRP A 58 5.14 10.55 -23.57
N ASP A 59 5.73 9.68 -22.76
CA ASP A 59 5.46 8.24 -22.79
C ASP A 59 4.30 7.87 -21.85
N ILE A 60 3.11 8.45 -22.11
CA ILE A 60 1.88 8.10 -21.38
C ILE A 60 1.02 7.23 -22.31
N VAL A 61 0.70 6.03 -21.84
CA VAL A 61 -0.13 5.07 -22.56
C VAL A 61 -1.58 5.26 -22.13
N PHE A 62 -2.46 5.51 -23.08
CA PHE A 62 -3.89 5.37 -22.86
C PHE A 62 -4.26 3.88 -22.95
N GLY A 63 -4.43 3.21 -21.81
CA GLY A 63 -4.55 1.76 -21.76
C GLY A 63 -4.80 1.17 -20.38
N ASP A 64 -5.07 -0.14 -20.37
CA ASP A 64 -5.37 -0.90 -19.16
C ASP A 64 -4.08 -1.45 -18.53
N SER A 65 -3.71 -0.92 -17.37
CA SER A 65 -2.53 -1.39 -16.61
C SER A 65 -2.57 -2.90 -16.30
N LEU A 66 -3.74 -3.53 -16.26
CA LEU A 66 -3.89 -4.98 -16.05
C LEU A 66 -3.46 -5.84 -17.25
N LYS A 67 -3.19 -5.20 -18.39
CA LYS A 67 -2.83 -5.83 -19.67
C LYS A 67 -1.50 -5.29 -20.23
N GLU A 68 -0.95 -4.23 -19.65
CA GLU A 68 0.27 -3.62 -20.15
C GLU A 68 1.54 -4.31 -19.63
N GLU A 69 2.34 -4.82 -20.56
CA GLU A 69 3.61 -5.51 -20.28
C GLU A 69 4.84 -4.71 -20.74
N LYS A 70 4.62 -3.56 -21.40
CA LYS A 70 5.67 -2.72 -21.99
C LYS A 70 6.81 -2.39 -21.00
N TYR A 71 6.48 -2.21 -19.73
CA TYR A 71 7.39 -1.75 -18.67
C TYR A 71 7.94 -2.86 -17.77
N ASP A 72 7.63 -4.13 -18.06
CA ASP A 72 8.08 -5.28 -17.26
C ASP A 72 9.60 -5.34 -17.15
N ASN A 73 10.09 -5.50 -15.91
CA ASN A 73 11.51 -5.56 -15.52
C ASN A 73 12.36 -4.33 -15.92
N LYS A 74 11.75 -3.18 -16.22
CA LYS A 74 12.48 -2.00 -16.73
C LYS A 74 12.55 -0.85 -15.73
N MET A 75 11.66 -0.79 -14.74
CA MET A 75 11.47 0.42 -13.93
C MET A 75 12.35 0.44 -12.68
N ASP A 76 13.08 1.54 -12.47
CA ASP A 76 13.77 1.82 -11.21
C ASP A 76 12.81 2.23 -10.09
N TYR A 77 11.73 2.93 -10.46
CA TYR A 77 10.70 3.40 -9.54
C TYR A 77 9.33 3.20 -10.16
N VAL A 78 8.43 2.57 -9.43
CA VAL A 78 7.00 2.58 -9.71
C VAL A 78 6.31 3.29 -8.56
N VAL A 79 5.54 4.33 -8.86
CA VAL A 79 4.84 5.13 -7.85
C VAL A 79 3.38 5.20 -8.24
N GLY A 80 2.47 5.01 -7.29
CA GLY A 80 1.06 5.01 -7.61
C GLY A 80 0.14 5.16 -6.41
N ASN A 81 -1.07 5.58 -6.72
CA ASN A 81 -2.25 5.51 -5.87
C ASN A 81 -3.26 4.61 -6.59
N PRO A 82 -3.11 3.27 -6.50
CA PRO A 82 -3.95 2.35 -7.26
C PRO A 82 -5.44 2.48 -6.85
N PRO A 83 -6.39 2.01 -7.66
CA PRO A 83 -7.83 2.16 -7.40
C PRO A 83 -8.30 1.39 -6.15
N TYR A 84 -9.14 2.04 -5.34
CA TYR A 84 -9.66 1.51 -4.06
C TYR A 84 -11.07 0.94 -4.22
N ILE A 85 -11.23 0.02 -5.18
CA ILE A 85 -12.50 -0.62 -5.50
C ILE A 85 -12.40 -2.12 -5.31
N ARG A 86 -13.52 -2.77 -5.01
CA ARG A 86 -13.57 -4.24 -4.96
C ARG A 86 -13.62 -4.77 -6.37
N ILE A 87 -12.87 -5.84 -6.62
CA ILE A 87 -12.82 -6.48 -7.94
C ILE A 87 -14.18 -7.05 -8.36
N HIS A 88 -15.03 -7.39 -7.40
CA HIS A 88 -16.35 -7.98 -7.67
C HIS A 88 -17.34 -6.95 -8.24
N ASP A 89 -17.07 -5.66 -8.05
CA ASP A 89 -17.87 -4.57 -8.59
C ASP A 89 -17.49 -4.26 -10.05
N LEU A 90 -16.48 -4.96 -10.59
CA LEU A 90 -15.98 -4.78 -11.95
C LEU A 90 -16.46 -5.93 -12.83
N GLU A 91 -17.26 -5.59 -13.83
CA GLU A 91 -17.60 -6.50 -14.91
C GLU A 91 -16.32 -6.81 -15.70
N SER A 92 -16.13 -8.07 -16.11
CA SER A 92 -15.11 -8.54 -17.08
C SER A 92 -13.64 -8.73 -16.64
N ILE A 93 -13.25 -8.51 -15.38
CA ILE A 93 -11.87 -8.78 -14.96
C ILE A 93 -11.71 -10.24 -14.53
N ASN A 94 -10.94 -11.03 -15.28
CA ASN A 94 -10.52 -12.38 -14.86
C ASN A 94 -9.39 -12.29 -13.80
N TYR A 95 -9.75 -11.87 -12.59
CA TYR A 95 -8.79 -11.66 -11.50
C TYR A 95 -8.12 -12.94 -10.99
N LYS A 96 -8.69 -14.11 -11.30
CA LYS A 96 -8.15 -15.42 -10.90
C LYS A 96 -6.78 -15.71 -11.50
N LYS A 97 -6.40 -15.02 -12.58
CA LYS A 97 -5.07 -15.12 -13.19
C LYS A 97 -3.96 -14.54 -12.30
N PHE A 98 -4.30 -13.64 -11.38
CA PHE A 98 -3.32 -12.98 -10.50
C PHE A 98 -3.09 -13.80 -9.24
N ALA A 99 -1.82 -14.03 -8.92
CA ALA A 99 -1.40 -14.86 -7.80
C ALA A 99 -1.91 -14.31 -6.47
N PHE A 100 -1.96 -12.99 -6.29
CA PHE A 100 -2.35 -12.35 -5.03
C PHE A 100 -3.87 -12.26 -4.82
N ALA A 101 -4.68 -12.37 -5.89
CA ALA A 101 -6.12 -12.12 -5.86
C ALA A 101 -6.99 -13.37 -6.00
N ASN A 102 -6.41 -14.57 -6.08
CA ASN A 102 -7.16 -15.77 -6.44
C ASN A 102 -7.96 -16.44 -5.29
N LYS A 103 -8.19 -15.75 -4.16
CA LYS A 103 -9.00 -16.23 -3.02
C LYS A 103 -9.96 -15.15 -2.51
N GLY A 104 -11.25 -15.50 -2.43
CA GLY A 104 -12.29 -14.70 -1.76
C GLY A 104 -12.56 -13.33 -2.38
N MET A 105 -13.24 -12.47 -1.63
CA MET A 105 -13.41 -11.06 -1.98
C MET A 105 -12.07 -10.33 -1.86
N THR A 106 -11.63 -9.65 -2.92
CA THR A 106 -10.35 -8.93 -2.95
C THR A 106 -10.51 -7.53 -3.52
N ASP A 107 -9.67 -6.62 -3.02
CA ASP A 107 -9.58 -5.25 -3.50
C ASP A 107 -8.63 -5.16 -4.70
N LEU A 108 -8.94 -4.28 -5.66
CA LEU A 108 -8.18 -4.15 -6.90
C LEU A 108 -6.74 -3.72 -6.66
N PHE A 109 -6.48 -2.89 -5.65
CA PHE A 109 -5.11 -2.46 -5.33
C PHE A 109 -4.16 -3.62 -5.01
N ILE A 110 -4.67 -4.78 -4.55
CA ILE A 110 -3.85 -5.98 -4.28
C ILE A 110 -3.27 -6.53 -5.59
N ILE A 111 -4.03 -6.50 -6.69
CA ILE A 111 -3.54 -6.89 -8.02
C ILE A 111 -2.49 -5.90 -8.52
N PHE A 112 -2.67 -4.61 -8.26
CA PHE A 112 -1.72 -3.58 -8.68
C PHE A 112 -0.34 -3.74 -8.02
N TYR A 113 -0.26 -4.30 -6.81
CA TYR A 113 1.02 -4.70 -6.24
C TYR A 113 1.72 -5.75 -7.10
N GLU A 114 1.00 -6.76 -7.58
CA GLU A 114 1.56 -7.83 -8.42
C GLU A 114 2.11 -7.28 -9.74
N ILE A 115 1.30 -6.48 -10.43
CA ILE A 115 1.68 -5.86 -11.71
C ILE A 115 2.88 -4.94 -11.52
N SER A 116 2.85 -4.07 -10.51
CA SER A 116 3.94 -3.11 -10.31
C SER A 116 5.24 -3.77 -9.88
N LEU A 117 5.17 -4.86 -9.11
CA LEU A 117 6.34 -5.65 -8.77
C LEU A 117 6.96 -6.32 -10.02
N LYS A 118 6.15 -6.72 -11.01
CA LYS A 118 6.61 -7.25 -12.31
C LYS A 118 7.29 -6.16 -13.16
N MET A 119 6.83 -4.90 -13.04
CA MET A 119 7.43 -3.75 -13.74
C MET A 119 8.81 -3.34 -13.20
N LEU A 120 9.10 -3.64 -11.93
CA LEU A 120 10.38 -3.27 -11.33
C LEU A 120 11.55 -4.06 -11.93
N ASN A 121 12.65 -3.38 -12.21
CA ASN A 121 13.93 -4.03 -12.44
C ASN A 121 14.52 -4.61 -11.13
N SER A 122 15.66 -5.30 -11.19
CA SER A 122 16.28 -5.98 -10.03
C SER A 122 16.61 -5.08 -8.83
N ASN A 123 16.78 -3.77 -9.04
CA ASN A 123 17.07 -2.79 -7.99
C ASN A 123 15.89 -1.81 -7.75
N GLY A 124 14.76 -2.07 -8.39
CA GLY A 124 13.62 -1.18 -8.42
C GLY A 124 12.93 -1.02 -7.06
N LYS A 125 12.18 0.08 -6.93
CA LYS A 125 11.40 0.44 -5.75
C LYS A 125 9.96 0.75 -6.11
N LEU A 126 9.03 0.21 -5.33
CA LEU A 126 7.60 0.48 -5.44
C LEU A 126 7.16 1.39 -4.28
N ILE A 127 6.53 2.52 -4.58
CA ILE A 127 5.95 3.43 -3.58
C ILE A 127 4.45 3.55 -3.83
N TYR A 128 3.67 2.95 -2.94
CA TYR A 128 2.21 2.92 -3.06
C TYR A 128 1.53 3.59 -1.88
N ILE A 129 0.49 4.36 -2.18
CA ILE A 129 -0.48 4.83 -1.19
C ILE A 129 -1.71 3.94 -1.35
N THR A 130 -2.02 3.11 -0.34
CA THR A 130 -3.15 2.17 -0.37
C THR A 130 -3.87 2.11 0.96
N PRO A 131 -5.10 1.57 1.02
CA PRO A 131 -5.66 1.07 2.26
C PRO A 131 -4.68 0.16 2.99
N ASN A 132 -4.67 0.21 4.31
CA ASN A 132 -3.89 -0.69 5.15
C ASN A 132 -4.61 -2.02 5.42
N SER A 133 -5.79 -2.24 4.83
CA SER A 133 -6.61 -3.45 5.01
C SER A 133 -5.83 -4.74 4.72
N TYR A 134 -4.89 -4.70 3.76
CA TYR A 134 -4.02 -5.83 3.43
C TYR A 134 -3.09 -6.26 4.57
N PHE A 135 -2.96 -5.49 5.65
CA PHE A 135 -2.18 -5.89 6.83
C PHE A 135 -2.81 -7.08 7.58
N THR A 136 -4.14 -7.16 7.61
CA THR A 136 -4.86 -8.14 8.44
C THR A 136 -5.93 -8.91 7.70
N SER A 137 -6.44 -8.40 6.55
CA SER A 137 -7.51 -9.06 5.79
C SER A 137 -7.10 -10.43 5.25
N THR A 138 -8.07 -11.31 5.04
CA THR A 138 -7.85 -12.61 4.37
C THR A 138 -7.45 -12.42 2.91
N ALA A 139 -8.02 -11.43 2.22
CA ALA A 139 -7.68 -11.06 0.84
C ALA A 139 -6.17 -10.75 0.68
N GLY A 140 -5.57 -10.07 1.66
CA GLY A 140 -4.17 -9.69 1.62
C GLY A 140 -3.17 -10.81 1.96
N GLU A 141 -3.62 -12.02 2.34
CA GLU A 141 -2.73 -13.08 2.87
C GLU A 141 -1.59 -13.42 1.91
N LYS A 142 -1.89 -13.60 0.62
CA LYS A 142 -0.89 -13.96 -0.38
C LYS A 142 0.12 -12.84 -0.64
N LEU A 143 -0.37 -11.61 -0.76
CA LEU A 143 0.47 -10.43 -0.86
C LEU A 143 1.41 -10.32 0.35
N ARG A 144 0.89 -10.45 1.58
CA ARG A 144 1.70 -10.42 2.80
C ARG A 144 2.75 -11.53 2.82
N HIS A 145 2.35 -12.75 2.47
CA HIS A 145 3.28 -13.88 2.44
C HIS A 145 4.41 -13.66 1.43
N PHE A 146 4.09 -13.16 0.23
CA PHE A 146 5.09 -12.79 -0.77
C PHE A 146 6.04 -11.71 -0.26
N ILE A 147 5.50 -10.62 0.28
CA ILE A 147 6.27 -9.49 0.82
C ILE A 147 7.21 -9.95 1.93
N TYR A 148 6.71 -10.76 2.87
CA TYR A 148 7.45 -11.26 4.01
C TYR A 148 8.58 -12.19 3.59
N SER A 149 8.25 -13.21 2.78
CA SER A 149 9.20 -14.26 2.37
C SER A 149 10.35 -13.70 1.53
N ASN A 150 10.06 -12.64 0.75
CA ASN A 150 11.06 -11.98 -0.09
C ASN A 150 11.66 -10.71 0.54
N LYS A 151 11.34 -10.42 1.82
CA LYS A 151 11.84 -9.25 2.57
C LYS A 151 11.75 -7.90 1.82
N LYS A 152 10.61 -7.67 1.14
CA LYS A 152 10.41 -6.55 0.20
C LYS A 152 10.13 -5.18 0.83
N ILE A 153 9.44 -5.10 1.96
CA ILE A 153 9.21 -3.83 2.67
C ILE A 153 10.53 -3.22 3.08
N ASN A 154 10.69 -1.94 2.74
CA ASN A 154 11.73 -1.09 3.28
C ASN A 154 11.16 -0.11 4.32
N THR A 155 10.03 0.53 4.00
CA THR A 155 9.42 1.56 4.85
C THR A 155 7.90 1.48 4.82
N ILE A 156 7.28 1.68 5.98
CA ILE A 156 5.83 1.87 6.15
C ILE A 156 5.58 3.22 6.80
N VAL A 157 4.71 4.03 6.21
CA VAL A 157 4.20 5.27 6.79
C VAL A 157 2.69 5.16 6.96
N ASN A 158 2.24 4.93 8.18
CA ASN A 158 0.82 4.84 8.49
C ASN A 158 0.22 6.23 8.66
N LEU A 159 -0.76 6.58 7.83
CA LEU A 159 -1.40 7.90 7.86
C LEU A 159 -2.44 8.02 8.99
N LYS A 160 -2.79 6.92 9.67
CA LYS A 160 -3.78 6.88 10.77
C LYS A 160 -5.07 7.60 10.36
N HIS A 161 -5.58 8.50 11.22
CA HIS A 161 -6.79 9.29 11.00
C HIS A 161 -6.55 10.49 10.07
N PHE A 162 -5.33 10.71 9.58
CA PHE A 162 -5.14 11.67 8.52
C PHE A 162 -5.67 11.05 7.24
N ASN A 163 -6.79 11.60 6.77
CA ASN A 163 -7.38 11.24 5.51
C ASN A 163 -6.90 12.25 4.44
N PRO A 164 -5.95 11.88 3.57
CA PRO A 164 -5.49 12.76 2.50
C PRO A 164 -6.51 12.91 1.36
N PHE A 165 -7.57 12.09 1.33
CA PHE A 165 -8.54 12.05 0.24
C PHE A 165 -9.93 12.45 0.75
N GLU A 166 -10.50 13.51 0.19
CA GLU A 166 -11.86 13.91 0.53
C GLU A 166 -12.85 12.75 0.27
N ASN A 167 -13.78 12.52 1.20
CA ASN A 167 -14.83 11.49 1.12
C ASN A 167 -14.41 10.01 1.18
N VAL A 168 -13.17 9.69 1.58
CA VAL A 168 -12.73 8.28 1.77
C VAL A 168 -12.46 7.98 3.24
N THR A 169 -13.26 7.14 3.91
CA THR A 169 -13.10 6.81 5.34
C THR A 169 -12.01 5.77 5.64
N THR A 170 -11.12 5.50 4.69
CA THR A 170 -10.19 4.37 4.78
C THR A 170 -8.85 4.78 5.39
N TYR A 171 -8.37 3.97 6.33
CA TYR A 171 -7.01 4.09 6.85
C TYR A 171 -5.98 3.78 5.76
N THR A 172 -5.25 4.81 5.34
CA THR A 172 -4.25 4.72 4.27
C THR A 172 -2.84 4.57 4.83
N THR A 173 -1.99 3.91 4.07
CA THR A 173 -0.58 3.72 4.38
C THR A 173 0.24 3.96 3.13
N ILE A 174 1.42 4.56 3.31
CA ILE A 174 2.43 4.62 2.26
C ILE A 174 3.37 3.44 2.47
N THR A 175 3.42 2.55 1.49
CA THR A 175 4.26 1.35 1.48
C THR A 175 5.39 1.56 0.48
N LEU A 176 6.64 1.52 0.95
CA LEU A 176 7.83 1.43 0.12
C LEU A 176 8.32 -0.01 0.12
N LEU A 177 8.23 -0.67 -1.04
CA LEU A 177 8.88 -1.95 -1.30
C LEU A 177 10.13 -1.72 -2.15
N ASN A 178 11.14 -2.57 -2.02
CA ASN A 178 12.29 -2.61 -2.91
C ASN A 178 12.65 -4.07 -3.25
N ASN A 179 13.42 -4.26 -4.31
CA ASN A 179 13.86 -5.59 -4.73
C ASN A 179 15.12 -6.11 -4.00
N SER A 180 15.81 -5.26 -3.23
CA SER A 180 16.92 -5.67 -2.37
C SER A 180 16.44 -6.30 -1.06
N LEU A 181 17.19 -7.26 -0.52
CA LEU A 181 16.84 -7.92 0.74
C LEU A 181 17.03 -6.95 1.92
N ASN A 182 15.94 -6.64 2.63
CA ASN A 182 16.01 -5.83 3.86
C ASN A 182 15.96 -6.72 5.10
N ASN A 183 16.96 -6.62 5.98
CA ASN A 183 16.90 -7.29 7.29
C ASN A 183 15.93 -6.59 8.27
N SER A 184 15.72 -5.29 8.07
CA SER A 184 14.88 -4.45 8.92
C SER A 184 14.14 -3.41 8.10
N ILE A 185 13.02 -2.94 8.62
CA ILE A 185 12.19 -1.89 8.03
C ILE A 185 12.16 -0.66 8.92
N TYR A 186 11.78 0.48 8.36
CA TYR A 186 11.42 1.67 9.12
C TYR A 186 9.90 1.82 9.20
N TYR A 187 9.39 2.04 10.41
CA TYR A 187 7.98 2.34 10.65
C TYR A 187 7.80 3.78 11.11
N PHE A 188 6.92 4.49 10.43
CA PHE A 188 6.53 5.86 10.70
C PHE A 188 5.02 5.97 10.88
N GLU A 189 4.61 6.97 11.66
CA GLU A 189 3.22 7.39 11.78
C GLU A 189 3.12 8.87 11.46
N TYR A 190 2.09 9.27 10.72
CA TYR A 190 1.89 10.67 10.37
C TYR A 190 1.47 11.49 11.60
N ASP A 191 2.21 12.56 11.89
CA ASP A 191 1.89 13.54 12.92
C ASP A 191 1.09 14.68 12.29
N LYS A 192 -0.22 14.72 12.55
CA LYS A 192 -1.14 15.73 11.99
C LYS A 192 -0.77 17.16 12.42
N ASN A 193 -0.25 17.32 13.64
CA ASN A 193 0.07 18.65 14.18
C ASN A 193 1.32 19.22 13.50
N LYS A 194 2.33 18.36 13.29
CA LYS A 194 3.59 18.77 12.64
C LYS A 194 3.58 18.63 11.12
N LYS A 195 2.55 17.99 10.56
CA LYS A 195 2.41 17.67 9.12
C LYS A 195 3.61 16.91 8.55
N ILE A 196 4.22 16.03 9.36
CA ILE A 196 5.39 15.23 8.97
C ILE A 196 5.26 13.79 9.48
N PRO A 197 5.86 12.80 8.80
CA PRO A 197 5.99 11.45 9.33
C PRO A 197 6.95 11.42 10.52
N LYS A 198 6.48 10.90 11.66
CA LYS A 198 7.30 10.66 12.86
C LYS A 198 7.79 9.22 12.87
N LYS A 199 9.10 9.02 12.98
CA LYS A 199 9.69 7.69 13.12
C LYS A 199 9.26 7.07 14.45
N ILE A 200 8.72 5.86 14.40
CA ILE A 200 8.27 5.11 15.58
C ILE A 200 9.24 3.99 15.92
N ALA A 201 9.68 3.23 14.92
CA ALA A 201 10.55 2.07 15.15
C ALA A 201 11.41 1.72 13.93
N LYS A 202 12.51 1.01 14.20
CA LYS A 202 13.19 0.15 13.23
C LYS A 202 12.90 -1.30 13.65
N LEU A 203 12.28 -2.08 12.78
CA LEU A 203 11.73 -3.40 13.10
C LEU A 203 12.37 -4.47 12.21
N ASN A 204 12.64 -5.64 12.77
CA ASN A 204 12.94 -6.82 11.97
C ASN A 204 11.64 -7.42 11.41
N TYR A 205 11.72 -8.21 10.35
CA TYR A 205 10.57 -8.89 9.76
C TYR A 205 9.78 -9.74 10.77
N SER A 206 10.50 -10.46 11.63
CA SER A 206 9.91 -11.25 12.71
C SER A 206 9.17 -10.40 13.74
N ASP A 207 9.51 -9.12 13.91
CA ASP A 207 8.92 -8.25 14.94
C ASP A 207 7.47 -7.90 14.61
N PHE A 208 7.14 -7.66 13.34
CA PHE A 208 5.80 -7.22 12.90
C PHE A 208 4.97 -8.29 12.21
N TYR A 209 5.57 -9.39 11.73
CA TYR A 209 4.83 -10.51 11.18
C TYR A 209 4.42 -11.48 12.29
N ILE A 210 3.14 -11.42 12.67
CA ILE A 210 2.58 -12.21 13.76
C ILE A 210 1.34 -12.92 13.22
N ASN A 211 1.28 -14.25 13.37
CA ASN A 211 0.16 -15.08 12.90
C ASN A 211 -0.28 -14.75 11.46
N LYS A 212 0.68 -14.70 10.52
CA LYS A 212 0.48 -14.38 9.09
C LYS A 212 -0.09 -12.99 8.78
N GLN A 213 -0.10 -12.07 9.75
CA GLN A 213 -0.57 -10.68 9.61
C GLN A 213 0.56 -9.69 9.90
N PHE A 214 0.41 -8.46 9.42
CA PHE A 214 1.34 -7.36 9.69
C PHE A 214 0.78 -6.46 10.79
N TYR A 215 1.55 -6.26 11.85
CA TYR A 215 1.25 -5.33 12.92
C TYR A 215 2.41 -4.37 13.13
N PHE A 216 2.15 -3.07 13.05
CA PHE A 216 3.19 -2.06 13.20
C PHE A 216 2.99 -1.26 14.48
N SER A 217 4.01 -1.22 15.31
CA SER A 217 4.08 -0.44 16.55
C SER A 217 5.53 -0.37 17.03
N THR A 218 5.75 0.07 18.27
CA THR A 218 7.05 -0.07 18.93
C THR A 218 7.36 -1.55 19.17
N LYS A 219 8.65 -1.92 19.20
CA LYS A 219 9.08 -3.31 19.46
C LYS A 219 8.54 -3.86 20.78
N ASN A 220 8.48 -3.04 21.83
CA ASN A 220 7.92 -3.44 23.13
C ASN A 220 6.43 -3.77 23.02
N SER A 221 5.65 -2.92 22.36
CA SER A 221 4.21 -3.15 22.14
C SER A 221 3.97 -4.42 21.32
N LEU A 222 4.75 -4.65 20.26
CA LEU A 222 4.64 -5.86 19.43
C LEU A 222 5.02 -7.13 20.21
N ASN A 223 6.02 -7.07 21.09
CA ASN A 223 6.37 -8.20 21.94
C ASN A 223 5.26 -8.55 22.95
N LYS A 224 4.64 -7.52 23.57
CA LYS A 224 3.47 -7.73 24.44
C LYS A 224 2.30 -8.32 23.67
N PHE A 225 2.00 -7.76 22.50
CA PHE A 225 0.92 -8.25 21.63
C PHE A 225 1.16 -9.69 21.16
N ARG A 226 2.40 -10.03 20.75
CA ARG A 226 2.77 -11.40 20.38
C ARG A 226 2.52 -12.39 21.51
N LYS A 227 2.92 -12.04 22.75
CA LYS A 227 2.64 -12.89 23.91
C LYS A 227 1.15 -13.14 24.05
N ILE A 228 0.33 -12.08 24.05
CA ILE A 228 -1.13 -12.21 24.18
C ILE A 228 -1.74 -13.07 23.07
N MET A 229 -1.30 -12.88 21.83
CA MET A 229 -1.85 -13.60 20.66
C MET A 229 -1.44 -15.07 20.58
N LEU A 230 -0.26 -15.43 21.10
CA LEU A 230 0.29 -16.79 21.03
C LEU A 230 0.12 -17.58 22.32
N THR A 231 -0.30 -16.95 23.42
CA THR A 231 -0.64 -17.68 24.64
C THR A 231 -1.83 -18.58 24.36
N GLU A 232 -1.63 -19.90 24.44
CA GLU A 232 -2.72 -20.85 24.53
C GLU A 232 -3.45 -20.63 25.84
N PHE A 233 -4.71 -20.24 25.77
CA PHE A 233 -5.58 -20.26 26.93
C PHE A 233 -6.25 -21.63 26.99
N ASN A 234 -5.99 -22.40 28.05
CA ASN A 234 -6.94 -23.42 28.48
C ASN A 234 -8.19 -22.68 28.96
N ARG A 235 -9.20 -22.59 28.10
CA ARG A 235 -10.51 -22.01 28.47
C ARG A 235 -11.52 -23.13 28.53
N ASP A 236 -12.08 -23.35 29.71
CA ASP A 236 -13.28 -24.17 29.90
C ASP A 236 -14.56 -23.49 29.34
N ILE A 237 -14.41 -22.33 28.68
CA ILE A 237 -15.50 -21.48 28.20
C ILE A 237 -15.38 -21.31 26.68
N HIS A 238 -16.30 -21.93 25.96
CA HIS A 238 -16.48 -21.75 24.52
C HIS A 238 -17.30 -20.48 24.22
N ILE A 239 -16.64 -19.42 23.77
CA ILE A 239 -17.32 -18.21 23.30
C ILE A 239 -17.58 -18.36 21.78
N LYS A 240 -18.84 -18.56 21.38
CA LYS A 240 -19.24 -18.71 19.97
C LYS A 240 -19.23 -17.38 19.18
N ASN A 241 -19.54 -16.26 19.83
CA ASN A 241 -19.58 -14.93 19.22
C ASN A 241 -18.96 -13.88 20.16
N GLY A 242 -18.11 -12.99 19.64
CA GLY A 242 -17.62 -11.83 20.38
C GLY A 242 -18.71 -10.75 20.49
N VAL A 243 -18.72 -10.00 21.59
CA VAL A 243 -19.56 -8.80 21.71
C VAL A 243 -18.90 -7.68 20.91
N SER A 244 -19.51 -7.26 19.81
CA SER A 244 -19.05 -6.11 19.01
C SER A 244 -19.90 -4.88 19.33
N SER A 245 -19.54 -4.16 20.40
CA SER A 245 -19.97 -2.78 20.58
C SER A 245 -18.76 -1.88 20.30
N ASN A 246 -18.91 -0.86 19.46
CA ASN A 246 -17.89 0.17 19.19
C ASN A 246 -17.64 1.08 20.41
N LEU A 247 -17.73 0.54 21.64
CA LEU A 247 -17.60 1.24 22.91
C LEU A 247 -16.30 0.79 23.58
N ASP A 248 -15.41 1.75 23.88
CA ASP A 248 -14.10 1.53 24.50
C ASP A 248 -14.16 1.20 26.02
N SER A 249 -15.31 0.74 26.53
CA SER A 249 -15.52 0.40 27.94
C SER A 249 -15.47 -1.11 28.17
N PHE A 250 -14.67 -1.55 29.14
CA PHE A 250 -14.58 -2.95 29.57
C PHE A 250 -15.96 -3.46 30.04
N PHE A 251 -16.43 -4.58 29.46
CA PHE A 251 -17.63 -5.27 29.93
C PHE A 251 -17.22 -6.45 30.83
N LEU A 252 -17.58 -6.36 32.10
CA LEU A 252 -17.49 -7.47 33.05
C LEU A 252 -18.79 -8.28 32.92
N ILE A 253 -18.76 -9.36 32.13
CA ILE A 253 -19.92 -10.26 32.02
C ILE A 253 -19.96 -11.11 33.29
N LYS A 254 -20.90 -10.79 34.18
CA LYS A 254 -21.18 -11.62 35.36
C LYS A 254 -21.83 -12.91 34.87
N ILE A 255 -21.08 -14.01 34.85
CA ILE A 255 -21.60 -15.34 34.54
C ILE A 255 -22.56 -15.72 35.67
N ILE A 256 -23.86 -15.67 35.40
CA ILE A 256 -24.86 -16.25 36.29
C ILE A 256 -24.86 -17.76 35.98
N MET A 257 -24.22 -18.55 36.84
CA MET A 257 -24.42 -20.00 36.85
C MET A 257 -25.87 -20.26 37.25
N VAL A 258 -26.72 -20.61 36.29
CA VAL A 258 -28.06 -21.14 36.57
C VAL A 258 -27.95 -22.66 36.58
N ASN A 259 -28.27 -23.27 37.72
CA ASN A 259 -28.40 -24.72 37.86
C ASN A 259 -29.61 -25.18 37.02
N ILE A 260 -29.37 -26.01 36.01
CA ILE A 260 -30.44 -26.67 35.25
C ILE A 260 -30.69 -28.03 35.91
N LEU A 261 -31.88 -28.17 36.50
CA LEU A 261 -32.44 -29.45 36.94
C LEU A 261 -33.00 -30.17 35.70
N LEU A 262 -32.48 -31.35 35.39
CA LEU A 262 -33.08 -32.25 34.40
C LEU A 262 -34.07 -33.16 35.13
N MET A 263 -35.35 -33.07 34.75
CA MET A 263 -36.34 -34.12 34.99
C MET A 263 -36.66 -34.78 33.64
N GLN A 264 -36.77 -36.11 33.67
CA GLN A 264 -36.86 -37.03 32.52
C GLN A 264 -37.97 -36.68 31.53
#